data_AF-A0A2H0RRU6-F1
#
_entry.id   AF-A0A2H0RRU6-F1
#
_cell.length_a   1.000
_cell.length_b   1.000
_cell.length_c   1.000
_cell.angle_alpha   90.00
_cell.angle_beta   90.00
_cell.angle_gamma   90.00
#
_symmetry.space_group_name_H-M   'P 1'
#
loop_
_entity.id
_entity.type
_entity.pdbx_description
1 polymer ?
#
loop_
_entity_poly.entity_id
_entity_poly.type
_entity_poly.pdbx_seq_one_letter_code
_entity_poly.pdbx_strand_id
1 'polypeptide(L)' 'MSRIRQREIHARRIRQRKLAHLREQYSAAKSSTEKSKIIDRVAKIAPSLTKEAFQAMVKSMSA' A
#
# COMPACT_ATOMS: atom_id res chain seq x y z
N MET A 1 23.45 -8.71 -14.10
CA MET A 1 22.80 -8.34 -12.82
C MET A 1 22.84 -9.56 -11.90
N SER A 2 23.34 -9.44 -10.66
CA SER A 2 23.38 -10.59 -9.74
C SER A 2 21.95 -11.05 -9.38
N ARG A 3 21.77 -12.36 -9.13
CA ARG A 3 20.45 -12.94 -8.77
C ARG A 3 19.84 -12.29 -7.52
N ILE A 4 20.68 -11.81 -6.59
CA ILE A 4 20.26 -11.09 -5.37
C ILE A 4 19.53 -9.79 -5.76
N ARG A 5 20.15 -8.97 -6.61
CA ARG A 5 19.57 -7.68 -7.06
C ARG A 5 18.24 -7.87 -7.78
N GLN A 6 18.08 -8.94 -8.55
CA GLN A 6 16.81 -9.26 -9.22
C GLN A 6 15.69 -9.62 -8.22
N ARG A 7 15.99 -10.40 -7.18
CA ARG A 7 15.02 -10.78 -6.14
C ARG A 7 14.53 -9.57 -5.36
N GLU A 8 15.42 -8.66 -4.99
CA GLU A 8 15.06 -7.43 -4.28
C GLU A 8 14.19 -6.50 -5.13
N ILE A 9 14.54 -6.32 -6.40
CA ILE A 9 13.74 -5.53 -7.35
C ILE A 9 12.35 -6.16 -7.50
N HIS A 10 12.27 -7.49 -7.63
CA HIS A 10 11.01 -8.20 -7.74
C HIS A 10 10.14 -8.05 -6.48
N ALA A 11 10.72 -8.24 -5.29
CA ALA A 11 10.02 -8.07 -4.02
C ALA A 11 9.51 -6.63 -3.85
N ARG A 12 10.31 -5.63 -4.22
CA ARG A 12 9.90 -4.22 -4.23
C ARG A 12 8.72 -3.99 -5.17
N ARG A 13 8.76 -4.53 -6.40
CA ARG A 13 7.66 -4.42 -7.37
C ARG A 13 6.37 -5.05 -6.83
N ILE A 14 6.46 -6.24 -6.22
CA ILE A 14 5.30 -6.90 -5.61
C ILE A 14 4.74 -6.04 -4.47
N ARG A 15 5.60 -5.51 -3.59
CA ARG A 15 5.16 -4.64 -2.50
C ARG A 15 4.43 -3.41 -3.02
N GLN A 16 4.95 -2.76 -4.05
CA GLN A 16 4.30 -1.60 -4.67
C GLN A 16 2.94 -1.94 -5.29
N ARG A 17 2.83 -3.07 -6.00
CA ARG A 17 1.54 -3.54 -6.55
C ARG A 17 0.51 -3.82 -5.45
N LYS A 18 0.93 -4.48 -4.36
CA LYS A 18 0.05 -4.73 -3.20
C LYS A 18 -0.44 -3.42 -2.56
N LEU A 19 0.47 -2.45 -2.38
CA LEU A 19 0.09 -1.14 -1.83
C LEU A 19 -0.84 -0.37 -2.77
N ALA A 20 -0.63 -0.42 -4.09
CA ALA A 20 -1.54 0.19 -5.07
C ALA A 20 -2.95 -0.41 -4.96
N HIS A 21 -3.05 -1.74 -4.91
CA HIS A 21 -4.34 -2.40 -4.75
C HIS A 21 -5.05 -2.03 -3.43
N LEU A 22 -4.31 -1.90 -2.34
CA LEU A 22 -4.88 -1.46 -1.06
C LEU A 22 -5.34 0.01 -1.10
N ARG A 23 -4.69 0.87 -1.88
CA ARG A 23 -5.14 2.26 -2.09
C ARG A 23 -6.47 2.31 -2.85
N GLU A 24 -6.62 1.51 -3.90
CA GLU A 24 -7.87 1.36 -4.65
C GLU A 24 -9.00 0.83 -3.75
N GLN A 25 -8.72 -0.20 -2.94
CA GLN A 25 -9.70 -0.69 -1.97
C GLN A 25 -10.07 0.37 -0.94
N TYR A 26 -9.11 1.20 -0.50
CA TYR A 26 -9.35 2.24 0.49
C TYR A 26 -10.21 3.38 -0.06
N SER A 27 -10.01 3.77 -1.33
CA SER A 27 -10.83 4.80 -1.98
C SER A 27 -12.25 4.32 -2.24
N ALA A 28 -12.43 3.04 -2.61
CA ALA A 28 -13.75 2.45 -2.83
C ALA A 28 -14.51 2.09 -1.53
N ALA A 29 -13.80 1.90 -0.41
CA ALA A 29 -14.39 1.52 0.86
C ALA A 29 -15.35 2.60 1.38
N LYS A 30 -16.58 2.20 1.69
CA LYS A 30 -17.63 3.10 2.21
C LYS A 30 -17.67 3.10 3.74
N SER A 31 -17.32 1.97 4.35
CA SER A 31 -17.36 1.80 5.81
C SER A 31 -16.05 2.15 6.49
N SER A 32 -16.14 2.71 7.69
CA SER A 32 -15.00 2.95 8.57
C SER A 32 -14.29 1.63 8.96
N THR A 33 -15.05 0.54 9.14
CA THR A 33 -14.49 -0.76 9.52
C THR A 33 -13.64 -1.37 8.41
N GLU A 34 -14.06 -1.22 7.15
CA GLU A 34 -13.29 -1.66 5.97
C GLU A 34 -11.99 -0.85 5.83
N LYS A 35 -12.08 0.47 5.98
CA LYS A 35 -10.92 1.36 5.97
C LYS A 35 -9.89 1.00 7.04
N SER A 36 -10.34 0.65 8.25
CA SER A 36 -9.44 0.19 9.32
C SER A 36 -8.71 -1.10 8.96
N LYS A 37 -9.45 -2.11 8.46
CA LYS A 37 -8.85 -3.39 8.03
C LYS A 37 -7.79 -3.21 6.94
N ILE A 38 -8.00 -2.26 6.03
CA ILE A 38 -7.04 -1.95 4.98
C ILE A 38 -5.78 -1.31 5.56
N ILE A 39 -5.92 -0.36 6.49
CA ILE A 39 -4.77 0.27 7.17
C ILE A 39 -3.95 -0.77 7.94
N ASP A 40 -4.60 -1.72 8.63
CA ASP A 40 -3.91 -2.79 9.34
C ASP A 40 -3.09 -3.67 8.38
N ARG A 41 -3.62 -3.95 7.18
CA ARG A 41 -2.88 -4.67 6.13
C ARG A 41 -1.69 -3.85 5.62
N VAL A 42 -1.87 -2.54 5.43
CA VAL A 42 -0.78 -1.63 5.00
C VAL A 42 0.34 -1.64 6.03
N ALA A 43 0.02 -1.53 7.32
CA ALA A 43 1.01 -1.57 8.41
C ALA A 43 1.83 -2.87 8.42
N LYS A 44 1.23 -4.02 8.11
CA LYS A 44 1.94 -5.31 7.99
C LYS A 44 2.88 -5.37 6.77
N ILE A 45 2.51 -4.72 5.66
CA ILE A 45 3.27 -4.78 4.39
C ILE A 45 4.39 -3.74 4.35
N ALA A 46 4.12 -2.54 4.89
CA ALA A 46 5.03 -1.42 4.93
C ALA A 46 4.95 -0.74 6.31
N PRO A 47 5.64 -1.31 7.33
CA PRO A 47 5.61 -0.77 8.70
C PRO A 47 6.14 0.67 8.81
N SER A 48 7.01 1.07 7.88
CA SER A 48 7.54 2.44 7.81
C SER A 48 6.59 3.44 7.16
N LEU A 49 5.48 2.99 6.58
CA LEU A 49 4.48 3.86 5.96
C LEU A 49 3.43 4.23 7.00
N THR A 50 3.40 5.49 7.41
CA THR A 50 2.40 5.98 8.36
C THR A 50 1.02 6.04 7.73
N LYS A 51 -0.02 5.95 8.57
CA LYS A 51 -1.42 6.05 8.15
C LYS A 51 -1.70 7.36 7.40
N GLU A 52 -1.18 8.47 7.90
CA GLU A 52 -1.35 9.80 7.29
C GLU A 52 -0.70 9.88 5.91
N ALA A 53 0.53 9.39 5.78
CA ALA A 53 1.22 9.32 4.49
C ALA A 53 0.43 8.45 3.50
N PHE A 54 -0.10 7.30 3.95
CA PHE A 54 -0.95 6.46 3.11
C PHE A 54 -2.22 7.18 2.65
N GLN A 55 -2.92 7.87 3.55
CA GLN A 55 -4.12 8.65 3.21
C GLN A 55 -3.82 9.80 2.25
N ALA A 56 -2.70 10.51 2.43
CA ALA A 56 -2.27 11.57 1.53
C ALA A 56 -2.03 11.04 0.10
N MET A 57 -1.40 9.87 -0.03
CA MET A 57 -1.20 9.21 -1.33
C MET A 57 -2.52 8.79 -2.00
N VAL A 58 -3.53 8.39 -1.23
CA VAL A 58 -4.86 8.08 -1.80
C VAL A 58 -5.53 9.37 -2.28
N LYS A 59 -5.46 10.44 -1.49
CA LYS A 59 -6.06 11.74 -1.83
C LYS A 59 -5.44 12.36 -3.09
N SER A 60 -4.14 12.16 -3.31
CA SER A 60 -3.46 12.64 -4.53
C SER A 60 -3.82 11.85 -5.79
N MET A 61 -4.43 10.66 -5.68
CA MET A 61 -4.90 9.87 -6.84
C MET A 61 -6.32 10.25 -7.27
N SER A 62 -7.10 10.91 -6.41
CA SER A 62 -8.49 11.33 -6.68
C SER A 62 -8.61 12.79 -7.14
N ALA A 63 -7.49 13.48 -7.32
CA ALA A 63 -7.41 14.85 -7.84
C ALA A 63 -6.87 14.81 -9.27
#